data_AF-A0A348P5K1-F1
#
_entry.id   AF-A0A348P5K1-F1
#
_cell.length_a   1.000
_cell.length_b   1.000
_cell.length_c   1.000
_cell.angle_alpha   90.00
_cell.angle_beta   90.00
_cell.angle_gamma   90.00
#
_symmetry.space_group_name_H-M   'P 1'
#
loop_
_entity.id
_entity.type
_entity.pdbx_description
1 polymer ?
#
loop_
_entity_poly.entity_id
_entity_poly.type
_entity_poly.pdbx_seq_one_letter_code
_entity_poly.pdbx_strand_id
1 'polypeptide(L)'
;MRRGYIKLYRKMTEWEWAKDAKTFRLFIHLLLTVNNNPVGWRGVKIKQGETVTSLASLSSDTGLSVREVRTALAHLQKTGEITVKTTKFYTLIKVVNYGFYQGFEHFSQHSGDKHKADRRTQKSEDSQQTIKKE
;
A
#
# COMPACT_ATOMS: atom_id res chain seq x y z
N MET A 1 -8.28 -11.16 23.59
CA MET A 1 -7.64 -9.85 23.32
C MET A 1 -6.46 -10.06 22.37
N ARG A 2 -6.39 -9.34 21.25
CA ARG A 2 -5.14 -9.21 20.49
C ARG A 2 -4.18 -8.39 21.35
N ARG A 3 -3.03 -8.96 21.72
CA ARG A 3 -1.96 -8.26 22.45
C ARG A 3 -1.01 -7.62 21.44
N GLY A 4 -0.48 -6.44 21.76
CA GLY A 4 0.54 -5.76 20.94
C GLY A 4 0.25 -4.29 20.68
N TYR A 5 1.15 -3.66 19.94
CA TYR A 5 1.04 -2.28 19.48
C TYR A 5 1.47 -2.21 18.01
N ILE A 6 1.12 -1.09 17.35
CA ILE A 6 1.61 -0.75 16.02
C ILE A 6 2.40 0.57 16.10
N LYS A 7 3.32 0.77 15.16
CA LYS A 7 3.97 2.06 14.95
C LYS A 7 3.05 2.97 14.15
N LEU A 8 2.84 4.19 14.66
CA LEU A 8 2.21 5.28 13.93
C LEU A 8 3.22 6.41 13.77
N TYR A 9 3.41 6.88 12.55
CA TYR A 9 4.36 7.96 12.26
C TYR A 9 3.70 9.32 12.50
N ARG A 10 4.44 10.25 13.10
CA ARG A 10 3.94 11.61 13.40
C ARG A 10 3.43 12.34 12.15
N LYS A 11 4.02 12.11 10.98
CA LYS A 11 3.55 12.68 9.70
C LYS A 11 2.06 12.43 9.39
N MET A 12 1.45 11.44 10.03
CA MET A 12 0.01 11.20 9.92
C MET A 12 -0.83 12.37 10.45
N THR A 13 -0.29 13.26 11.31
CA THR A 13 -0.99 14.47 11.77
C THR A 13 -1.00 15.59 10.72
N GLU A 14 -0.09 15.54 9.74
CA GLU A 14 0.04 16.52 8.65
C GLU A 14 -0.71 16.08 7.39
N TRP A 15 -1.21 14.84 7.38
CA TRP A 15 -1.91 14.23 6.26
C TRP A 15 -3.30 14.86 6.04
N GLU A 16 -3.73 14.92 4.77
CA GLU A 16 -4.98 15.58 4.31
C GLU A 16 -6.20 15.18 5.15
N TRP A 17 -6.32 13.89 5.45
CA TRP A 17 -7.48 13.34 6.16
C TRP A 17 -7.33 13.34 7.68
N ALA A 18 -6.23 13.84 8.24
CA ALA A 18 -6.01 13.90 9.69
C ALA A 18 -7.09 14.74 10.41
N LYS A 19 -7.65 15.74 9.72
CA LYS A 19 -8.73 16.59 10.23
C LYS A 19 -10.13 16.03 9.96
N ASP A 20 -10.26 15.04 9.07
CA ASP A 20 -11.53 14.32 8.86
C ASP A 20 -11.63 13.17 9.86
N ALA A 21 -12.37 13.40 10.95
CA ALA A 21 -12.50 12.45 12.04
C ALA A 21 -13.00 11.06 11.60
N LYS A 22 -13.83 10.98 10.54
CA LYS A 22 -14.43 9.73 10.08
C LYS A 22 -13.44 8.94 9.25
N THR A 23 -12.76 9.60 8.32
CA THR A 23 -11.68 8.98 7.54
C THR A 23 -10.52 8.56 8.44
N PHE A 24 -10.11 9.43 9.38
CA PHE A 24 -9.06 9.11 10.34
C PHE A 24 -9.45 7.92 11.23
N ARG A 25 -10.66 7.89 11.78
CA ARG A 25 -11.17 6.75 12.59
C ARG A 25 -11.12 5.44 11.81
N LEU A 26 -11.59 5.45 10.56
CA LEU A 26 -11.58 4.26 9.72
C LEU A 26 -10.15 3.80 9.45
N PHE A 27 -9.24 4.73 9.13
CA PHE A 27 -7.85 4.37 8.83
C PHE A 27 -7.12 3.77 10.03
N ILE A 28 -7.28 4.36 11.22
CA ILE A 28 -6.73 3.81 12.46
C ILE A 28 -7.31 2.43 12.74
N HIS A 29 -8.63 2.23 12.56
CA HIS A 29 -9.25 0.93 12.70
C HIS A 29 -8.64 -0.11 11.74
N LEU A 30 -8.42 0.25 10.47
CA LEU A 30 -7.78 -0.63 9.49
C LEU A 30 -6.36 -0.99 9.90
N LEU A 31 -5.54 -0.01 10.29
CA LEU A 31 -4.17 -0.24 10.75
C LEU A 31 -4.10 -1.22 11.94
N LEU A 32 -5.09 -1.22 12.82
CA LEU A 32 -5.16 -2.11 13.98
C LEU A 32 -5.70 -3.51 13.64
N THR A 33 -6.44 -3.65 12.53
CA THR A 33 -7.19 -4.89 12.20
C THR A 33 -6.54 -5.72 11.11
N VAL A 34 -5.78 -5.10 10.20
CA VAL A 34 -5.03 -5.82 9.17
C VAL A 34 -4.08 -6.86 9.76
N ASN A 35 -3.81 -7.89 8.97
CA ASN A 35 -2.98 -8.99 9.42
C ASN A 35 -1.50 -8.57 9.56
N ASN A 36 -0.89 -8.93 10.69
CA ASN A 36 0.56 -8.76 10.88
C ASN A 36 1.37 -9.85 10.19
N ASN A 37 0.81 -11.06 10.09
CA ASN A 37 1.44 -12.18 9.39
C ASN A 37 0.46 -12.73 8.34
N PRO A 38 0.94 -13.30 7.23
CA PRO A 38 0.05 -13.93 6.27
C PRO A 38 -0.79 -15.04 6.91
N VAL A 39 -2.09 -15.07 6.60
CA VAL A 39 -3.04 -16.07 7.12
C VAL A 39 -3.83 -16.69 5.97
N GLY A 40 -4.07 -18.00 6.04
CA GLY A 40 -5.00 -18.68 5.15
C GLY A 40 -6.44 -18.50 5.62
N TRP A 41 -7.33 -18.04 4.75
CA TRP A 41 -8.75 -17.88 5.01
C TRP A 41 -9.57 -18.42 3.85
N ARG A 42 -10.36 -19.48 4.08
CA ARG A 42 -11.23 -20.12 3.07
C ARG A 42 -10.52 -20.43 1.74
N GLY A 43 -9.29 -20.96 1.82
CA GLY A 43 -8.46 -21.28 0.65
C GLY A 43 -7.77 -20.07 0.01
N VAL A 44 -7.97 -18.85 0.51
CA VAL A 44 -7.31 -17.63 0.04
C VAL A 44 -6.19 -17.26 1.01
N LYS A 45 -5.01 -16.94 0.48
CA LYS A 45 -3.91 -16.39 1.28
C LYS A 45 -4.09 -14.87 1.44
N ILE A 46 -4.37 -14.44 2.66
CA ILE A 46 -4.45 -13.03 3.05
C ILE A 46 -3.05 -12.59 3.48
N LYS A 47 -2.48 -11.59 2.82
CA LYS A 47 -1.10 -11.14 3.08
C LYS A 47 -1.03 -10.26 4.33
N GLN A 48 0.20 -9.96 4.74
CA GLN A 48 0.45 -8.92 5.71
C GLN A 48 -0.09 -7.57 5.20
N GLY A 49 -0.69 -6.79 6.10
CA GLY A 49 -1.33 -5.52 5.76
C GLY A 49 -2.68 -5.67 5.04
N GLU A 50 -3.21 -6.88 4.92
CA GLU A 50 -4.52 -7.15 4.31
C GLU A 50 -5.53 -7.62 5.35
N THR A 51 -6.81 -7.30 5.11
CA THR A 51 -7.94 -7.81 5.88
C THR A 51 -9.14 -8.09 4.98
N VAL A 52 -9.92 -9.11 5.34
CA VAL A 52 -11.20 -9.40 4.71
C VAL A 52 -12.30 -8.76 5.54
N THR A 53 -13.17 -7.97 4.90
CA THR A 53 -14.23 -7.24 5.60
C THR A 53 -15.45 -7.00 4.70
N SER A 54 -16.44 -6.28 5.23
CA SER A 54 -17.61 -5.77 4.53
C SER A 54 -17.93 -4.35 5.02
N LEU A 55 -18.70 -3.59 4.25
CA LEU A 55 -19.16 -2.26 4.68
C LEU A 55 -19.95 -2.32 6.00
N ALA A 56 -20.75 -3.38 6.20
CA ALA A 56 -21.52 -3.58 7.43
C ALA A 56 -20.61 -3.88 8.63
N SER A 57 -19.56 -4.69 8.46
CA SER A 57 -18.59 -4.95 9.53
C SER A 57 -17.87 -3.67 9.91
N LEU A 58 -17.31 -2.95 8.93
CA LEU A 58 -16.63 -1.68 9.18
C LEU A 58 -17.55 -0.66 9.85
N SER A 59 -18.82 -0.59 9.44
CA SER A 59 -19.82 0.28 10.06
C SER A 59 -20.01 -0.09 11.54
N SER A 60 -20.22 -1.37 11.84
CA SER A 60 -20.36 -1.88 13.21
C SER A 60 -19.12 -1.61 14.06
N ASP A 61 -17.94 -1.89 13.53
CA ASP A 61 -16.68 -1.83 14.27
C ASP A 61 -16.21 -0.38 14.54
N THR A 62 -16.56 0.55 13.65
CA THR A 62 -16.16 1.96 13.76
C THR A 62 -17.26 2.85 14.34
N GLY A 63 -18.51 2.41 14.36
CA GLY A 63 -19.67 3.22 14.71
C GLY A 63 -20.07 4.24 13.63
N LEU A 64 -19.41 4.21 12.46
CA LEU A 64 -19.77 5.04 11.31
C LEU A 64 -20.96 4.42 10.58
N SER A 65 -21.81 5.24 9.97
CA SER A 65 -22.80 4.75 9.02
C SER A 65 -22.14 4.14 7.78
N VAL A 66 -22.83 3.23 7.10
CA VAL A 66 -22.36 2.63 5.83
C VAL A 66 -21.98 3.69 4.79
N ARG A 67 -22.71 4.81 4.74
CA ARG A 67 -22.40 5.93 3.83
C ARG A 67 -21.07 6.58 4.18
N GLU A 68 -20.83 6.84 5.47
CA GLU A 68 -19.58 7.44 5.94
C GLU A 68 -18.40 6.50 5.72
N VAL A 69 -18.58 5.19 5.94
CA VAL A 69 -17.56 4.18 5.60
C VAL A 69 -17.21 4.25 4.11
N ARG A 70 -18.21 4.32 3.21
CA ARG A 70 -17.95 4.43 1.77
C ARG A 70 -17.18 5.70 1.41
N THR A 71 -17.56 6.84 1.97
CA THR A 71 -16.86 8.12 1.76
C THR A 71 -15.42 8.04 2.27
N ALA A 72 -15.21 7.53 3.48
CA ALA A 72 -13.88 7.35 4.06
C ALA A 72 -13.00 6.39 3.24
N LEU A 73 -13.52 5.25 2.80
CA LEU A 73 -12.79 4.35 1.90
C LEU A 73 -12.41 5.05 0.59
N ALA A 74 -13.31 5.83 -0.01
CA ALA A 74 -13.02 6.59 -1.22
C ALA A 74 -11.91 7.63 -1.01
N HIS A 75 -11.92 8.34 0.13
CA HIS A 75 -10.86 9.28 0.53
C HIS A 75 -9.50 8.57 0.62
N LEU A 76 -9.43 7.45 1.34
CA LEU A 76 -8.20 6.67 1.52
C LEU A 76 -7.67 6.08 0.21
N GLN A 77 -8.56 5.62 -0.67
CA GLN A 77 -8.19 5.11 -1.99
C GLN A 77 -7.67 6.23 -2.89
N LYS A 78 -8.30 7.41 -2.86
CA LYS A 78 -7.91 8.57 -3.66
C LYS A 78 -6.47 9.02 -3.36
N THR A 79 -6.07 8.98 -2.10
CA THR A 79 -4.70 9.35 -1.67
C THR A 79 -3.73 8.17 -1.65
N GLY A 80 -4.17 6.96 -2.01
CA GLY A 80 -3.31 5.78 -2.14
C GLY A 80 -2.91 5.11 -0.82
N GLU A 81 -3.59 5.41 0.30
CA GLU A 81 -3.30 4.78 1.60
C GLU A 81 -3.79 3.34 1.65
N ILE A 82 -4.85 3.02 0.90
CA ILE A 82 -5.40 1.67 0.81
C ILE A 82 -5.69 1.27 -0.63
N THR A 83 -5.75 -0.04 -0.86
CA THR A 83 -6.43 -0.61 -2.02
C THR A 83 -7.61 -1.45 -1.57
N VAL A 84 -8.68 -1.43 -2.37
CA VAL A 84 -9.91 -2.19 -2.09
C VAL A 84 -10.19 -3.08 -3.29
N LYS A 85 -10.27 -4.40 -3.06
CA LYS A 85 -10.67 -5.39 -4.06
C LYS A 85 -11.92 -6.08 -3.59
N THR A 86 -13.04 -5.81 -4.27
CA THR A 86 -14.30 -6.49 -4.00
C THR A 86 -14.45 -7.68 -4.95
N THR A 87 -14.82 -8.83 -4.38
CA THR A 87 -15.19 -10.05 -5.11
C THR A 87 -16.65 -10.38 -4.83
N LYS A 88 -17.20 -11.40 -5.50
CA LYS A 88 -18.56 -11.88 -5.23
C LYS A 88 -18.77 -12.38 -3.79
N PHE A 89 -17.69 -12.72 -3.09
CA PHE A 89 -17.75 -13.38 -1.78
C PHE A 89 -17.24 -12.50 -0.64
N TYR A 90 -16.33 -11.56 -0.93
CA TYR A 90 -15.68 -10.75 0.11
C TYR A 90 -15.05 -9.47 -0.46
N THR A 91 -14.84 -8.50 0.42
CA THR A 91 -13.99 -7.33 0.15
C THR A 91 -12.65 -7.50 0.86
N LEU A 92 -11.57 -7.38 0.10
CA LEU A 92 -10.20 -7.38 0.59
C LEU A 92 -9.69 -5.94 0.61
N ILE A 93 -9.30 -5.46 1.80
CA ILE A 93 -8.65 -4.16 1.97
C ILE A 93 -7.19 -4.39 2.28
N LYS A 94 -6.30 -3.69 1.57
CA LYS A 94 -4.87 -3.65 1.84
C LYS A 94 -4.50 -2.24 2.29
N VAL A 95 -3.82 -2.11 3.43
CA VAL A 95 -3.12 -0.87 3.80
C VAL A 95 -1.77 -0.85 3.07
N VAL A 96 -1.56 0.19 2.26
CA VAL A 96 -0.33 0.36 1.49
C VAL A 96 0.83 0.67 2.45
N ASN A 97 2.01 0.12 2.17
CA ASN A 97 3.21 0.29 2.99
C ASN A 97 3.08 -0.14 4.46
N TYR A 98 2.10 -0.99 4.81
CA TYR A 98 1.95 -1.47 6.20
C TYR A 98 3.21 -2.20 6.70
N GLY A 99 3.78 -3.10 5.87
CA GLY A 99 5.02 -3.82 6.17
C GLY A 99 6.17 -2.87 6.52
N PHE A 100 6.34 -1.86 5.69
CA PHE A 100 7.28 -0.76 5.89
C PHE A 100 7.02 0.01 7.20
N TYR A 101 5.79 0.46 7.46
CA TYR A 101 5.47 1.23 8.67
C TYR A 101 5.75 0.44 9.96
N GLN A 102 5.52 -0.87 9.93
CA GLN A 102 5.70 -1.71 11.10
C GLN A 102 7.15 -2.22 11.25
N GLY A 103 8.00 -2.04 10.24
CA GLY A 103 9.39 -2.49 10.23
C GLY A 103 9.54 -3.98 9.92
N PHE A 104 8.60 -4.55 9.20
CA PHE A 104 8.68 -5.92 8.66
C PHE A 104 9.47 -5.98 7.35
N GLU A 105 9.60 -4.84 6.66
CA GLU A 105 10.33 -4.71 5.40
C GLU A 105 11.46 -3.67 5.57
N HIS A 106 12.64 -3.99 5.05
CA HIS A 106 13.73 -3.02 4.92
C HIS A 106 13.42 -2.05 3.77
N PHE A 107 13.88 -0.80 3.89
CA PHE A 107 13.78 0.23 2.85
C PHE A 107 14.48 -0.27 1.58
N SER A 108 13.76 -0.85 0.63
CA SER A 108 14.16 -0.84 -0.78
C SER A 108 13.60 0.45 -1.35
N GLN A 109 14.45 1.47 -1.36
CA GLN A 109 14.19 2.76 -1.98
C GLN A 109 13.98 2.54 -3.47
N HIS A 110 12.74 2.25 -3.89
CA HIS A 110 12.35 2.35 -5.29
C HIS A 110 12.22 3.84 -5.61
N SER A 111 13.38 4.47 -5.82
CA SER A 111 13.49 5.72 -6.55
C SER A 111 12.83 5.50 -7.91
N GLY A 112 11.74 6.22 -8.16
CA GLY A 112 11.12 6.28 -9.47
C GLY A 112 12.00 7.07 -10.43
N ASP A 113 13.11 6.49 -10.88
CA ASP A 113 13.79 6.94 -12.09
C ASP A 113 13.30 6.13 -13.27
N LYS A 114 12.26 6.67 -13.93
CA LYS A 114 11.89 6.28 -15.28
C LYS A 114 12.96 6.81 -16.24
N HIS A 115 14.10 6.15 -16.32
CA HIS A 115 14.97 6.32 -17.48
C HIS A 115 14.34 5.63 -18.69
N LYS A 116 13.76 6.47 -19.53
CA LYS A 116 13.33 6.21 -20.91
C LYS A 116 14.53 5.61 -21.66
N ALA A 117 14.48 4.33 -21.98
CA ALA A 117 15.43 3.71 -22.90
C ALA A 117 15.16 4.25 -24.30
N ASP A 118 15.88 5.30 -24.69
CA ASP A 118 15.91 5.79 -26.06
C ASP A 118 16.81 4.85 -26.88
N ARG A 119 16.19 3.97 -27.67
CA ARG A 119 16.87 3.17 -28.69
C ARG A 119 17.29 4.12 -29.81
N ARG A 120 18.55 4.55 -29.80
CA ARG A 120 19.21 5.05 -31.01
C ARG A 120 20.31 4.11 -31.46
N THR A 121 19.96 3.38 -32.51
CA THR A 121 20.83 2.68 -33.44
C THR A 121 21.91 3.64 -33.96
N GLN A 122 23.19 3.28 -33.86
CA GLN A 122 24.22 3.81 -34.75
C GLN A 122 25.11 2.67 -35.22
N LYS A 123 24.96 2.39 -36.52
CA LYS A 123 25.86 1.64 -37.37
C LYS A 123 26.79 2.68 -38.01
N SER A 124 28.10 2.51 -37.86
CA SER A 124 29.08 3.04 -38.81
C SER A 124 30.44 2.36 -38.61
N GLU A 125 30.81 1.61 -39.64
CA GLU A 125 32.18 1.27 -40.01
C GLU A 125 32.97 2.59 -40.25
N ASP A 126 34.27 2.65 -39.93
CA ASP A 126 35.35 2.68 -40.93
C ASP A 126 36.74 3.03 -40.31
N SER A 127 37.72 2.18 -40.66
CA SER A 127 39.14 2.42 -41.01
C SER A 127 40.22 3.09 -40.11
N GLN A 128 41.34 2.33 -40.06
CA GLN A 128 42.78 2.71 -40.11
C GLN A 128 43.42 3.28 -38.82
N GLN A 129 44.68 2.99 -38.42
CA GLN A 129 45.87 2.42 -39.07
C GLN A 129 46.92 2.06 -37.97
N THR A 130 47.76 1.03 -38.21
CA THR A 130 49.20 0.81 -37.86
C THR A 130 49.82 1.44 -36.57
N ILE A 131 50.69 0.80 -35.77
CA ILE A 131 52.12 0.47 -36.04
C ILE A 131 52.69 -0.48 -34.94
N LYS A 132 53.60 -1.36 -35.39
CA LYS A 132 54.62 -2.26 -34.78
C LYS A 132 55.28 -1.90 -33.43
N LYS A 133 55.69 -2.95 -32.71
CA LYS A 133 57.02 -3.28 -32.08
C LYS A 133 56.74 -4.35 -31.01
N GLU A 134 57.46 -5.44 -30.81
CA GLU A 134 58.76 -5.98 -31.25
C GLU A 134 58.66 -7.52 -31.14
#